data_AF-H1AEK0-F1
#
_entry.id   AF-H1AEK0-F1
#
_cell.length_a   1.000
_cell.length_b   1.000
_cell.length_c   1.000
_cell.angle_alpha   90.00
_cell.angle_beta   90.00
_cell.angle_gamma   90.00
#
_symmetry.space_group_name_H-M   'P 1'
#
loop_
_entity.id
_entity.type
_entity.pdbx_description
1 polymer ?
#
loop_
_entity_poly.entity_id
_entity_poly.type
_entity_poly.pdbx_seq_one_letter_code
_entity_poly.pdbx_strand_id
1 'polypeptide(L)' 'FKDPFRGGNHILVICDTYTPAGEPIPTNKRYKAAEVFGNKKVVDQVPWFGIEQEYTLLQTDIKWPLGWPVGGYPGPQ' A
#
# COMPACT_ATOMS: atom_id res chain seq x y z
N PHE A 1 -1.73 -6.72 12.33
CA PHE A 1 -0.61 -7.55 11.85
C PHE A 1 0.48 -7.60 12.92
N LYS A 2 1.29 -8.66 13.02
CA LYS A 2 2.44 -8.67 13.97
C LYS A 2 3.54 -7.74 13.46
N ASP A 3 4.20 -7.01 14.36
CA ASP A 3 5.31 -6.12 13.99
C ASP A 3 6.61 -6.92 13.77
N PRO A 4 7.14 -7.02 12.54
CA PRO A 4 8.32 -7.82 12.24
C PRO A 4 9.63 -7.16 12.70
N PHE A 5 9.63 -5.87 13.03
CA PHE A 5 10.82 -5.14 13.47
C PHE A 5 10.97 -5.18 14.99
N ARG A 6 9.87 -5.01 15.72
CA ARG A 6 9.87 -5.04 17.20
C ARG A 6 9.73 -6.43 17.79
N GLY A 7 9.09 -7.37 17.08
CA GLY A 7 8.86 -8.74 17.54
C GLY A 7 7.92 -8.84 18.76
N GLY A 8 7.96 -9.97 19.46
CA GLY A 8 7.18 -10.21 20.68
C GLY A 8 5.67 -9.99 20.49
N ASN A 9 5.08 -9.20 21.39
CA ASN A 9 3.65 -8.87 21.40
C ASN A 9 3.33 -7.56 20.67
N HIS A 10 4.28 -6.97 19.94
CA HIS A 10 4.05 -5.72 19.22
C HIS A 10 3.26 -5.93 17.92
N ILE A 11 2.46 -4.93 17.55
CA ILE A 11 1.54 -5.00 16.40
C ILE A 11 1.68 -3.79 15.48
N LEU A 12 1.36 -4.00 14.20
CA LEU A 12 1.11 -2.95 13.22
C LEU A 12 -0.39 -2.67 13.12
N VAL A 13 -0.76 -1.40 13.18
CA VAL A 13 -2.13 -0.90 13.02
C VAL A 13 -2.20 -0.09 11.74
N ILE A 14 -3.00 -0.53 10.78
CA ILE A 14 -3.31 0.23 9.57
C ILE A 14 -4.55 1.07 9.87
N CYS A 15 -4.39 2.39 9.83
CA CYS A 15 -5.45 3.35 10.13
C CYS A 15 -5.96 4.03 8.86
N ASP A 16 -7.22 4.46 8.91
CA ASP A 16 -7.76 5.50 8.05
C ASP A 16 -7.78 6.85 8.79
N THR A 17 -8.18 7.91 8.08
CA THR A 17 -7.97 9.29 8.53
C THR A 17 -9.23 10.14 8.37
N TYR A 18 -9.52 10.95 9.38
CA TYR A 18 -10.73 11.76 9.51
C TYR A 18 -10.39 13.15 10.06
N THR A 19 -11.26 14.12 9.78
CA THR A 19 -11.27 15.41 10.46
C THR A 19 -11.69 15.23 11.93
N PRO A 20 -11.44 16.21 12.82
CA PRO A 20 -11.94 16.16 14.20
C PRO A 20 -13.47 16.06 14.30
N ALA A 21 -14.20 16.47 13.26
CA ALA A 21 -15.66 16.36 13.19
C ALA A 21 -16.14 14.93 12.82
N GLY A 22 -15.23 13.99 12.53
CA GLY A 22 -15.57 12.62 12.15
C GLY A 22 -15.75 12.41 10.64
N GLU A 23 -15.52 13.44 9.82
CA GLU A 23 -15.64 13.33 8.36
C GLU A 23 -14.36 12.75 7.74
N PRO A 24 -14.45 11.81 6.78
CA PRO A 24 -13.26 11.25 6.12
C PRO A 24 -12.53 12.35 5.35
N ILE A 25 -11.21 12.46 5.53
CA ILE A 25 -10.44 13.48 4.78
C ILE A 25 -10.39 13.11 3.28
N PRO A 26 -10.15 14.08 2.36
CA PRO A 26 -10.19 13.82 0.92
C PRO A 26 -9.28 12.70 0.41
N THR A 27 -8.17 12.42 1.11
CA THR A 27 -7.22 11.34 0.78
C THR A 27 -7.55 10.00 1.43
N ASN A 28 -8.56 9.91 2.31
CA ASN A 28 -9.04 8.64 2.85
C ASN A 28 -9.90 7.91 1.81
N LYS A 29 -9.27 7.04 1.02
CA LYS A 29 -9.97 6.22 0.01
C LYS A 29 -10.59 4.94 0.59
N ARG A 30 -10.19 4.56 1.81
CA ARG A 30 -10.71 3.37 2.49
C ARG A 30 -12.19 3.51 2.85
N TYR A 31 -12.63 4.70 3.28
CA TYR A 31 -14.02 4.92 3.71
C TYR A 31 -15.05 4.52 2.63
N LYS A 32 -14.84 4.97 1.38
CA LYS A 32 -15.72 4.63 0.24
C LYS A 32 -15.61 3.17 -0.18
N ALA A 33 -14.41 2.60 -0.16
CA ALA A 33 -14.24 1.17 -0.39
C ALA A 33 -15.01 0.33 0.65
N ALA A 34 -14.98 0.72 1.93
CA ALA A 34 -15.73 0.04 2.98
C ALA A 34 -17.26 0.12 2.78
N GLU A 35 -17.79 1.26 2.31
CA GLU A 35 -19.21 1.38 1.94
C GLU A 35 -19.61 0.40 0.83
N VAL A 36 -18.77 0.28 -0.21
CA VAL A 36 -19.01 -0.65 -1.32
C VAL A 36 -18.91 -2.10 -0.87
N PHE A 37 -17.84 -2.48 -0.17
CA PHE A 37 -17.61 -3.86 0.27
C PHE A 37 -18.49 -4.27 1.45
N GLY A 38 -19.07 -3.32 2.18
CA GLY A 38 -20.10 -3.58 3.19
C GLY A 38 -21.51 -3.74 2.61
N ASN A 39 -21.72 -3.41 1.33
CA ASN A 39 -23.01 -3.59 0.67
C ASN A 39 -23.34 -5.08 0.51
N LYS A 40 -24.51 -5.52 0.99
CA LYS A 40 -24.95 -6.94 0.93
C LYS A 40 -24.80 -7.55 -0.46
N LYS A 41 -25.13 -6.80 -1.52
CA LYS A 41 -25.02 -7.29 -2.91
C LYS A 41 -23.60 -7.63 -3.32
N VAL A 42 -22.60 -6.97 -2.74
CA VAL A 42 -21.17 -7.22 -2.98
C VAL A 42 -20.66 -8.30 -2.03
N VAL A 43 -21.04 -8.25 -0.74
CA VAL A 43 -20.68 -9.26 0.26
C VAL A 43 -21.09 -10.66 -0.19
N ASP A 44 -22.32 -10.82 -0.71
CA ASP A 44 -22.86 -12.10 -1.18
C ASP A 44 -22.09 -12.69 -2.37
N GLN A 45 -21.33 -11.86 -3.12
CA GLN A 45 -20.53 -12.31 -4.27
C GLN A 45 -19.13 -12.79 -3.87
N VAL A 46 -18.69 -12.50 -2.65
CA VAL A 46 -17.35 -12.87 -2.13
C VAL A 46 -16.24 -12.52 -3.13
N PRO A 47 -16.06 -11.23 -3.50
CA PRO A 47 -15.12 -10.83 -4.53
C PRO A 47 -13.66 -11.11 -4.12
N TRP A 48 -12.87 -11.66 -5.03
CA TRP A 48 -11.44 -11.94 -4.84
C TRP A 48 -10.61 -11.00 -5.70
N PHE A 49 -9.46 -10.57 -5.17
CA PHE A 49 -8.55 -9.66 -5.84
C PHE A 49 -7.13 -10.24 -5.79
N GLY A 50 -6.49 -10.33 -6.96
CA GLY A 50 -5.04 -10.48 -7.09
C GLY A 50 -4.45 -9.11 -7.40
N ILE A 51 -3.42 -8.71 -6.65
CA ILE A 51 -2.73 -7.42 -6.87
C ILE A 51 -1.26 -7.73 -7.09
N GLU A 52 -0.74 -7.29 -8.24
CA GLU A 52 0.67 -7.40 -8.60
C GLU A 52 1.35 -6.06 -8.32
N GLN A 53 2.22 -6.03 -7.31
CA GLN A 53 2.97 -4.84 -6.93
C GLN A 53 4.40 -4.94 -7.49
N GLU A 54 4.66 -4.20 -8.56
CA GLU A 54 6.02 -3.96 -9.05
C GLU A 54 6.67 -2.79 -8.30
N TYR A 55 7.99 -2.84 -8.15
CA TYR A 55 8.79 -1.74 -7.60
C TYR A 55 10.21 -1.79 -8.14
N THR A 56 10.87 -0.63 -8.25
CA THR A 56 12.26 -0.50 -8.65
C THR A 56 13.07 0.07 -7.50
N LEU A 57 14.13 -0.63 -7.09
CA LEU A 57 15.06 -0.12 -6.10
C LEU A 57 15.96 0.94 -6.74
N LEU A 58 16.13 2.09 -6.06
CA LEU A 58 16.98 3.18 -6.49
C LEU A 58 18.14 3.40 -5.52
N GLN A 59 19.26 3.88 -6.02
CA GLN A 59 20.36 4.42 -5.23
C GLN A 59 19.90 5.69 -4.51
N THR A 60 20.29 5.83 -3.23
CA THR A 60 19.79 6.88 -2.34
C THR A 60 20.09 8.29 -2.85
N ASP A 61 21.29 8.51 -3.39
CA ASP A 61 21.81 9.86 -3.59
C ASP A 61 21.48 10.42 -4.98
N ILE A 62 21.35 9.53 -5.97
CA ILE A 62 21.26 9.92 -7.39
C ILE A 62 19.95 9.49 -8.06
N LYS A 63 19.03 8.85 -7.32
CA LYS A 63 17.74 8.35 -7.83
C LYS A 63 17.87 7.48 -9.10
N TRP A 64 18.97 6.74 -9.21
CA TRP A 64 19.26 5.85 -10.34
C TRP A 64 18.98 4.40 -9.97
N PRO A 65 18.53 3.51 -10.88
CA PRO A 65 18.25 2.13 -10.52
C PRO A 65 19.44 1.44 -9.87
N LEU A 66 19.15 0.67 -8.82
CA LEU A 66 20.16 -0.06 -8.07
C LEU A 66 20.86 -1.07 -9.01
N GLY A 67 22.19 -1.03 -9.06
CA GLY A 67 23.01 -1.91 -9.91
C GLY A 67 23.23 -1.43 -11.35
N TRP A 68 22.59 -0.32 -11.77
CA TRP A 68 22.84 0.25 -13.10
C TRP A 68 24.13 1.08 -13.13
N PRO A 69 24.88 1.08 -14.24
CA PRO A 69 25.92 2.08 -14.45
C PRO A 69 25.28 3.47 -14.49
N VAL A 70 25.88 4.43 -13.77
CA VAL A 70 25.34 5.79 -13.68
C VAL A 70 25.32 6.43 -15.07
N GLY A 71 24.16 6.93 -15.48
CA GLY A 71 23.96 7.52 -16.81
C GLY A 71 23.93 6.51 -17.97
N GLY A 72 23.95 5.21 -17.69
CA GLY A 72 23.84 4.14 -18.69
C GLY A 72 22.71 3.16 -18.39
N TYR A 73 22.68 2.08 -19.16
CA TYR A 73 21.74 0.97 -19.03
C TYR A 73 22.52 -0.33 -18.73
N PRO A 74 21.92 -1.33 -18.06
CA PRO A 74 22.48 -2.67 -17.96
C PRO A 74 22.47 -3.34 -19.34
N GLY A 75 23.04 -4.55 -19.42
CA GLY A 75 22.86 -5.41 -20.59
C GLY A 75 21.38 -5.67 -20.90
N PRO A 76 21.07 -6.12 -22.12
CA PRO A 76 19.68 -6.38 -22.54
C PRO A 76 18.97 -7.37 -21.60
N GLN A 77 17.66 -7.15 -21.44
CA GLN A 77 16.72 -7.94 -20.64
C GLN A 77 16.29 -9.20 -21.39
#